data_AF-A0A3S0UCI7-F1
#
_entry.id   AF-A0A3S0UCI7-F1
#
_cell.length_a   1.000
_cell.length_b   1.000
_cell.length_c   1.000
_cell.angle_alpha   90.00
_cell.angle_beta   90.00
_cell.angle_gamma   90.00
#
_symmetry.space_group_name_H-M   'P 1'
#
loop_
_entity.id
_entity.type
_entity.pdbx_description
1 polymer ?
#
loop_
_entity_poly.entity_id
_entity_poly.type
_entity_poly.pdbx_seq_one_letter_code
_entity_poly.pdbx_strand_id
1 'polypeptide(L)'
;MSVVYKQPIKINVERLNKDISLFPQVHKITPDMFRTHKGVSRLVMIDRYSFKDTEKVTLTNGDFVVLTIKEDPKFPARGLGFIQSIDWENKKAEVLVDEEYRGALDKPEEIETGIILRSLDVIEKPLEIYYEQVAKRNATGLASVETTEEKRKEWFEKFYQELADLHFVPAGRVLYGAGSDTEVTFFNCYVMPFVQDSREGISEHRKQVMEIMSRGGGVGTNGSTLRPRNTLAKGVNGKSSGSVSWLDDIAKLTHLVEQGGSRRGAQMIMLTDWHPDIIEFIISKMQNPRILRYLIENTSDETIKKYANEKLKFTPHTEQEEGMYQGIINYKNIPGQGGFNDKIIRDAENKLAAGGTYSVHNPEFLTGANISVCLTKEFMDAVENDGVYELRFPDVEGYDADKMKLYNEEWHNVGDVREWEKQGHKVRVYRRIKAKELWNLINICATYSAEPGIFFIDNANDMTNAKAYGQQVVATNPCGRAA
;
A
#
# COMPACT_ATOMS: atom_id res chain seq x y z
N MET A 1 16.47 29.05 -40.26
CA MET A 1 16.81 28.30 -39.03
C MET A 1 16.82 26.83 -39.39
N SER A 2 17.99 26.20 -39.41
CA SER A 2 18.13 24.78 -39.77
C SER A 2 17.54 23.92 -38.66
N VAL A 3 16.52 23.13 -39.00
CA VAL A 3 16.03 22.06 -38.13
C VAL A 3 17.15 21.02 -38.08
N VAL A 4 17.95 21.06 -37.01
CA VAL A 4 18.92 20.01 -36.72
C VAL A 4 18.11 18.75 -36.44
N TYR A 5 18.02 17.87 -37.43
CA TYR A 5 17.54 16.50 -37.28
C TYR A 5 18.51 15.79 -36.31
N LYS A 6 18.25 15.85 -35.00
CA LYS A 6 18.94 15.02 -34.03
C LYS A 6 18.58 13.58 -34.36
N GLN A 7 19.54 12.80 -34.83
CA GLN A 7 19.36 11.36 -34.98
C GLN A 7 18.89 10.78 -33.64
N PRO A 8 17.91 9.86 -33.63
CA PRO A 8 17.50 9.22 -32.39
C PRO A 8 18.70 8.49 -31.79
N ILE A 9 19.06 8.84 -30.56
CA ILE A 9 20.12 8.15 -29.82
C ILE A 9 19.67 6.69 -29.67
N LYS A 10 20.39 5.77 -30.32
CA LYS A 10 20.12 4.34 -30.25
C LYS A 10 21.01 3.70 -29.20
N ILE A 11 20.49 2.68 -28.54
CA ILE A 11 21.26 1.89 -27.58
C ILE A 11 22.39 1.17 -28.31
N ASN A 12 23.63 1.36 -27.85
CA ASN A 12 24.79 0.65 -28.38
C ASN A 12 24.84 -0.77 -27.79
N VAL A 13 24.29 -1.75 -28.53
CA VAL A 13 24.20 -3.15 -28.11
C VAL A 13 25.57 -3.79 -27.91
N GLU A 14 26.57 -3.47 -28.74
CA GLU A 14 27.92 -4.01 -28.61
C GLU A 14 28.58 -3.57 -27.31
N ARG A 15 28.49 -2.28 -26.99
CA ARG A 15 28.98 -1.73 -25.72
C ARG A 15 28.23 -2.34 -24.54
N LEU A 16 26.90 -2.38 -24.60
CA LEU A 16 26.09 -2.96 -23.54
C LEU A 16 26.42 -4.45 -23.30
N ASN A 17 26.65 -5.23 -24.35
CA ASN A 17 27.10 -6.63 -24.23
C ASN A 17 28.50 -6.77 -23.61
N LYS A 18 29.38 -5.78 -23.80
CA LYS A 18 30.67 -5.72 -23.11
C LYS A 18 30.46 -5.46 -21.62
N ASP A 19 29.59 -4.52 -21.27
CA ASP A 19 29.26 -4.20 -19.87
C ASP A 19 28.61 -5.40 -19.17
N ILE A 20 27.63 -6.05 -19.82
CA ILE A 20 26.96 -7.28 -19.36
C ILE A 20 27.96 -8.39 -19.00
N SER A 21 29.12 -8.46 -19.66
CA SER A 21 30.11 -9.50 -19.36
C SER A 21 30.69 -9.45 -17.94
N LEU A 22 30.53 -8.31 -17.24
CA LEU A 22 30.90 -8.15 -15.84
C LEU A 22 29.82 -8.63 -14.86
N PHE A 23 28.62 -8.96 -15.34
CA PHE A 23 27.45 -9.33 -14.54
C PHE A 23 26.97 -10.74 -14.91
N PRO A 24 27.41 -11.79 -14.18
CA PRO A 24 27.10 -13.19 -14.53
C PRO A 24 25.61 -13.52 -14.52
N GLN A 25 24.79 -12.72 -13.84
CA GLN A 25 23.33 -12.86 -13.79
C GLN A 25 22.65 -12.47 -15.11
N VAL A 26 23.31 -11.69 -15.95
CA VAL A 26 22.69 -11.08 -17.13
C VAL A 26 23.14 -11.78 -18.40
N HIS A 27 22.17 -12.19 -19.22
CA HIS A 27 22.44 -12.78 -20.52
C HIS A 27 22.72 -11.72 -21.58
N LYS A 28 23.69 -11.99 -22.45
CA LYS A 28 24.01 -11.15 -23.61
C LYS A 28 22.81 -11.01 -24.54
N ILE A 29 22.68 -9.84 -25.13
CA ILE A 29 21.72 -9.54 -26.19
C ILE A 29 22.11 -10.34 -27.43
N THR A 30 21.15 -11.10 -27.95
CA THR A 30 21.27 -11.89 -29.18
C THR A 30 20.34 -11.34 -30.28
N PRO A 31 20.62 -11.58 -31.58
CA PRO A 31 19.84 -11.00 -32.68
C PRO A 31 18.36 -11.40 -32.72
N ASP A 32 18.00 -12.49 -32.07
CA ASP A 32 16.63 -13.02 -31.91
C ASP A 32 15.82 -12.30 -30.82
N MET A 33 16.43 -11.38 -30.06
CA MET A 33 15.72 -10.60 -29.04
C MET A 33 15.14 -9.31 -29.64
N PHE A 34 13.83 -9.11 -29.49
CA PHE A 34 13.13 -7.97 -30.09
C PHE A 34 12.02 -7.35 -29.22
N ARG A 35 11.57 -8.01 -28.16
CA ARG A 35 10.46 -7.51 -27.33
C ARG A 35 10.93 -6.44 -26.35
N THR A 36 10.65 -5.18 -26.67
CA THR A 36 10.96 -4.04 -25.79
C THR A 36 9.76 -3.51 -25.00
N HIS A 37 8.53 -3.81 -25.41
CA HIS A 37 7.29 -3.11 -25.01
C HIS A 37 7.31 -1.60 -25.34
N LYS A 38 6.20 -0.89 -25.05
CA LYS A 38 6.05 0.55 -25.32
C LYS A 38 5.35 1.26 -24.15
N GLY A 39 5.52 2.58 -24.06
CA GLY A 39 4.89 3.43 -23.05
C GLY A 39 5.10 2.92 -21.62
N VAL A 40 4.02 2.90 -20.83
CA VAL A 40 4.07 2.47 -19.42
C VAL A 40 4.61 1.05 -19.26
N SER A 41 4.29 0.11 -20.17
CA SER A 41 4.81 -1.26 -20.09
C SER A 41 6.33 -1.32 -20.29
N ARG A 42 6.89 -0.46 -21.15
CA ARG A 42 8.35 -0.32 -21.31
C ARG A 42 8.98 0.20 -20.03
N LEU A 43 8.45 1.30 -19.50
CA LEU A 43 8.94 1.88 -18.25
C LEU A 43 8.87 0.87 -17.11
N VAL A 44 7.75 0.17 -16.95
CA VAL A 44 7.58 -0.86 -15.93
C VAL A 44 8.60 -1.99 -16.10
N MET A 45 8.81 -2.52 -17.30
CA MET A 45 9.79 -3.58 -17.49
C MET A 45 11.20 -3.15 -17.07
N ILE A 46 11.64 -1.97 -17.53
CA ILE A 46 12.97 -1.45 -17.26
C ILE A 46 13.13 -1.00 -15.80
N ASP A 47 12.16 -0.28 -15.26
CA ASP A 47 12.24 0.20 -13.88
C ASP A 47 12.10 -0.94 -12.87
N ARG A 48 11.27 -1.95 -13.16
CA ARG A 48 10.82 -2.90 -12.13
C ARG A 48 11.33 -4.33 -12.27
N TYR A 49 11.71 -4.76 -13.47
CA TYR A 49 12.05 -6.16 -13.72
C TYR A 49 13.45 -6.37 -14.29
N SER A 50 14.01 -5.39 -15.01
CA SER A 50 15.37 -5.53 -15.52
C SER A 50 16.39 -5.53 -14.39
N PHE A 51 17.40 -6.37 -14.52
CA PHE A 51 18.65 -6.24 -13.78
C PHE A 51 19.35 -4.92 -14.14
N LYS A 52 19.87 -4.23 -13.13
CA LYS A 52 20.51 -2.92 -13.29
C LYS A 52 21.88 -2.91 -12.63
N ASP A 53 22.78 -2.12 -13.20
CA ASP A 53 24.05 -1.75 -12.58
C ASP A 53 23.80 -0.65 -11.53
N THR A 54 23.40 -1.07 -10.33
CA THR A 54 23.07 -0.17 -9.22
C THR A 54 24.30 0.53 -8.65
N GLU A 55 25.45 -0.14 -8.70
CA GLU A 55 26.75 0.37 -8.25
C GLU A 55 27.41 1.32 -9.26
N LYS A 56 26.85 1.42 -10.47
CA LYS A 56 27.30 2.31 -11.56
C LYS A 56 28.70 1.99 -12.04
N VAL A 57 29.12 0.73 -11.95
CA VAL A 57 30.45 0.24 -12.34
C VAL A 57 30.74 0.51 -13.82
N THR A 58 29.72 0.46 -14.66
CA THR A 58 29.82 0.59 -16.12
C THR A 58 29.16 1.85 -16.67
N LEU A 59 28.66 2.74 -15.81
CA LEU A 59 27.91 3.93 -16.24
C LEU A 59 28.82 4.93 -16.95
N THR A 60 28.50 5.29 -18.19
CA THR A 60 29.27 6.21 -19.02
C THR A 60 28.38 7.04 -19.96
N ASN A 61 28.95 8.08 -20.59
CA ASN A 61 28.23 8.91 -21.56
C ASN A 61 27.61 8.08 -22.69
N GLY A 62 26.38 8.42 -23.08
CA GLY A 62 25.59 7.70 -24.07
C GLY A 62 24.84 6.48 -23.55
N ASP A 63 24.96 6.13 -22.26
CA ASP A 63 24.19 5.02 -21.69
C ASP A 63 22.71 5.34 -21.61
N PHE A 64 21.89 4.32 -21.90
CA PHE A 64 20.46 4.31 -21.64
C PHE A 64 20.22 4.09 -20.16
N VAL A 65 19.35 4.90 -19.56
CA VAL A 65 19.11 4.89 -18.11
C VAL A 65 17.62 5.02 -17.78
N VAL A 66 17.26 4.52 -16.60
CA VAL A 66 16.01 4.84 -15.92
C VAL A 66 16.31 5.75 -14.75
N LEU A 67 15.50 6.79 -14.56
CA LEU A 67 15.76 7.81 -13.55
C LEU A 67 14.50 8.47 -13.00
N THR A 68 14.67 9.13 -11.85
CA THR A 68 13.64 10.04 -11.31
C THR A 68 13.68 11.35 -12.08
N ILE A 69 12.64 11.60 -12.88
CA ILE A 69 12.52 12.80 -13.73
C ILE A 69 11.83 13.95 -13.01
N LYS A 70 10.98 13.65 -12.03
CA LYS A 70 10.31 14.61 -11.16
C LYS A 70 10.48 14.20 -9.70
N GLU A 71 11.05 15.10 -8.92
CA GLU A 71 11.22 14.94 -7.48
C GLU A 71 9.92 15.38 -6.80
N ASP A 72 9.18 14.42 -6.26
CA ASP A 72 8.04 14.68 -5.38
C ASP A 72 8.22 13.83 -4.12
N PRO A 73 8.20 14.43 -2.91
CA PRO A 73 8.40 13.68 -1.67
C PRO A 73 7.38 12.55 -1.44
N LYS A 74 6.21 12.63 -2.08
CA LYS A 74 5.14 11.65 -1.96
C LYS A 74 5.04 10.74 -3.18
N PHE A 75 5.19 11.28 -4.39
CA PHE A 75 4.93 10.58 -5.66
C PHE A 75 5.98 10.90 -6.74
N PRO A 76 7.23 10.45 -6.58
CA PRO A 76 8.27 10.72 -7.57
C PRO A 76 7.91 10.09 -8.93
N ALA A 77 8.16 10.82 -10.02
CA ALA A 77 7.94 10.28 -11.37
C ALA A 77 9.23 9.69 -11.93
N ARG A 78 9.10 8.51 -12.55
CA ARG A 78 10.18 7.78 -13.22
C ARG A 78 10.09 7.99 -14.73
N GLY A 79 11.23 8.00 -15.41
CA GLY A 79 11.33 8.12 -16.86
C GLY A 79 12.55 7.41 -17.40
N LEU A 80 12.67 7.41 -18.73
CA LEU A 80 13.79 6.83 -19.46
C LEU A 80 14.55 7.93 -20.20
N GLY A 81 15.85 7.74 -20.41
CA GLY A 81 16.66 8.71 -21.12
C GLY A 81 18.07 8.22 -21.44
N PHE A 82 18.89 9.11 -21.96
CA PHE A 82 20.28 8.86 -22.32
C PHE A 82 21.22 9.87 -21.65
N ILE A 83 22.28 9.37 -21.03
CA ILE A 83 23.33 10.19 -20.44
C ILE A 83 24.02 11.01 -21.54
N GLN A 84 24.04 12.33 -21.39
CA GLN A 84 24.80 13.24 -22.25
C GLN A 84 26.21 13.44 -21.69
N SER A 85 26.28 13.77 -20.41
CA SER A 85 27.52 14.05 -19.69
C SER A 85 27.39 13.59 -18.24
N ILE A 86 28.51 13.21 -17.63
CA ILE A 86 28.60 12.85 -16.21
C ILE A 86 29.64 13.76 -15.56
N ASP A 87 29.24 14.39 -14.46
CA ASP A 87 30.09 15.09 -13.52
C ASP A 87 30.29 14.21 -12.29
N TRP A 88 31.42 13.52 -12.25
CA TRP A 88 31.80 12.62 -11.15
C TRP A 88 32.19 13.38 -9.87
N GLU A 89 32.62 14.64 -9.98
CA GLU A 89 33.02 15.46 -8.84
C GLU A 89 31.79 15.87 -8.04
N ASN A 90 30.75 16.37 -8.74
CA ASN A 90 29.49 16.78 -8.11
C ASN A 90 28.45 15.65 -8.02
N LYS A 91 28.79 14.44 -8.48
CA LYS A 91 27.91 13.27 -8.56
C LYS A 91 26.59 13.57 -9.28
N LYS A 92 26.66 14.22 -10.44
CA LYS A 92 25.50 14.56 -11.27
C LYS A 92 25.68 14.09 -12.71
N ALA A 93 24.58 13.92 -13.43
CA ALA A 93 24.61 13.69 -14.86
C ALA A 93 23.53 14.51 -15.57
N GLU A 94 23.88 14.99 -16.77
CA GLU A 94 22.92 15.52 -17.72
C GLU A 94 22.30 14.37 -18.49
N VAL A 95 20.97 14.28 -18.47
CA VAL A 95 20.23 13.22 -19.12
C VAL A 95 19.24 13.82 -20.12
N LEU A 96 19.30 13.34 -21.35
CA LEU A 96 18.27 13.59 -22.35
C LEU A 96 17.11 12.63 -22.11
N VAL A 97 16.01 13.14 -21.58
CA VAL A 97 14.78 12.41 -21.30
C VAL A 97 14.04 12.11 -22.61
N ASP A 98 13.55 10.87 -22.72
CA ASP A 98 12.74 10.42 -23.84
C ASP A 98 11.47 11.29 -23.98
N GLU A 99 11.06 11.55 -25.22
CA GLU A 99 10.00 12.52 -25.55
C GLU A 99 8.68 12.20 -24.84
N GLU A 100 8.38 10.91 -24.67
CA GLU A 100 7.18 10.41 -24.00
C GLU A 100 7.07 10.87 -22.53
N TYR A 101 8.19 11.17 -21.86
CA TYR A 101 8.19 11.54 -20.44
C TYR A 101 8.40 13.04 -20.17
N ARG A 102 8.70 13.85 -21.20
CA ARG A 102 9.00 15.29 -21.00
C ARG A 102 7.83 16.08 -20.43
N GLY A 103 6.59 15.67 -20.72
CA GLY A 103 5.39 16.30 -20.16
C GLY A 103 5.26 16.16 -18.63
N ALA A 104 6.02 15.28 -17.99
CA ALA A 104 6.05 15.11 -16.55
C ALA A 104 7.13 15.97 -15.84
N LEU A 105 7.95 16.71 -16.60
CA LEU A 105 8.98 17.59 -16.05
C LEU A 105 8.35 18.88 -15.51
N ASP A 106 8.98 19.49 -14.49
CA ASP A 106 8.44 20.68 -13.83
C ASP A 106 8.88 21.99 -14.47
N LYS A 107 10.10 22.06 -15.01
CA LYS A 107 10.66 23.30 -15.54
C LYS A 107 10.39 23.44 -17.03
N PRO A 108 9.88 24.60 -17.51
CA PRO A 108 9.64 24.84 -18.93
C PRO A 108 10.85 24.56 -19.84
N GLU A 109 12.05 24.94 -19.39
CA GLU A 109 13.29 24.69 -20.12
C GLU A 109 13.64 23.19 -20.20
N GLU A 110 13.42 22.44 -19.12
CA GLU A 110 13.60 20.98 -19.09
C GLU A 110 12.58 20.29 -20.03
N ILE A 111 11.34 20.79 -20.10
CA ILE A 111 10.30 20.28 -21.02
C ILE A 111 10.70 20.53 -22.48
N GLU A 112 11.14 21.74 -22.82
CA GLU A 112 11.49 22.15 -24.18
C GLU A 112 12.75 21.44 -24.68
N THR A 113 13.82 21.44 -23.87
CA THR A 113 15.11 20.85 -24.27
C THR A 113 15.13 19.33 -24.11
N GLY A 114 14.35 18.79 -23.17
CA GLY A 114 14.41 17.41 -22.72
C GLY A 114 15.63 17.08 -21.88
N ILE A 115 16.50 18.05 -21.57
CA ILE A 115 17.74 17.83 -20.83
C ILE A 115 17.50 18.16 -19.37
N ILE A 116 17.81 17.22 -18.48
CA ILE A 116 17.72 17.40 -17.04
C ILE A 116 19.04 17.09 -16.37
N LEU A 117 19.37 17.87 -15.33
CA LEU A 117 20.49 17.59 -14.44
C LEU A 117 19.97 16.89 -13.19
N ARG A 118 20.44 15.67 -12.91
CA ARG A 118 20.02 14.89 -11.73
C ARG A 118 21.23 14.29 -11.00
N SER A 119 21.05 14.00 -9.71
CA SER A 119 22.04 13.23 -8.94
C SER A 119 22.24 11.86 -9.57
N LEU A 120 23.46 11.33 -9.54
CA LEU A 120 23.73 9.95 -9.91
C LEU A 120 22.90 8.98 -9.04
N ASP A 121 22.58 9.32 -7.80
CA ASP A 121 21.84 8.45 -6.87
C ASP A 121 20.44 8.06 -7.39
N VAL A 122 19.84 8.89 -8.24
CA VAL A 122 18.49 8.65 -8.81
C VAL A 122 18.53 8.09 -10.23
N ILE A 123 19.72 7.72 -10.72
CA ILE A 123 19.97 7.19 -12.06
C ILE A 123 20.46 5.75 -11.96
N GLU A 124 19.85 4.88 -12.75
CA GLU A 124 20.20 3.47 -12.83
C GLU A 124 20.37 3.06 -14.29
N LYS A 125 21.42 2.28 -14.57
CA LYS A 125 21.69 1.73 -15.89
C LYS A 125 21.10 0.31 -15.98
N PRO A 126 20.00 0.09 -16.72
CA PRO A 126 19.50 -1.25 -16.99
C PRO A 126 20.47 -2.02 -17.89
N LEU A 127 20.74 -3.28 -17.52
CA LEU A 127 21.54 -4.21 -18.32
C LEU A 127 20.66 -5.17 -19.14
N GLU A 128 19.40 -5.31 -18.76
CA GLU A 128 18.39 -6.03 -19.53
C GLU A 128 17.44 -5.03 -20.20
N ILE A 129 17.53 -4.91 -21.53
CA ILE A 129 16.72 -3.98 -22.32
C ILE A 129 15.67 -4.71 -23.17
N TYR A 130 15.71 -6.03 -23.26
CA TYR A 130 14.71 -6.87 -23.92
C TYR A 130 14.05 -7.80 -22.91
N TYR A 131 12.76 -8.08 -23.09
CA TYR A 131 12.03 -9.02 -22.22
C TYR A 131 12.64 -10.42 -22.28
N GLU A 132 13.18 -10.81 -23.42
CA GLU A 132 13.86 -12.09 -23.62
C GLU A 132 15.11 -12.23 -22.75
N GLN A 133 15.83 -11.14 -22.43
CA GLN A 133 16.93 -11.19 -21.46
C GLN A 133 16.40 -11.51 -20.06
N VAL A 134 15.34 -10.81 -19.64
CA VAL A 134 14.65 -11.06 -18.35
C VAL A 134 14.18 -12.51 -18.30
N ALA A 135 13.58 -13.02 -19.38
CA ALA A 135 13.13 -14.40 -19.50
C ALA A 135 14.30 -15.40 -19.38
N LYS A 136 15.45 -15.16 -20.04
CA LYS A 136 16.64 -16.02 -19.90
C LYS A 136 17.15 -16.06 -18.47
N ARG A 137 17.28 -14.90 -17.81
CA ARG A 137 17.71 -14.84 -16.41
C ARG A 137 16.74 -15.58 -15.49
N ASN A 138 15.45 -15.37 -15.67
CA ASN A 138 14.41 -16.08 -14.92
C ASN A 138 14.49 -17.59 -15.13
N ALA A 139 14.62 -18.05 -16.37
CA ALA A 139 14.78 -19.46 -16.70
C ALA A 139 16.04 -20.06 -16.07
N THR A 140 17.17 -19.33 -16.06
CA THR A 140 18.40 -19.75 -15.36
C THR A 140 18.15 -19.92 -13.87
N GLY A 141 17.52 -18.93 -13.22
CA GLY A 141 17.20 -18.99 -11.80
C GLY A 141 16.25 -20.13 -11.44
N LEU A 142 15.15 -20.28 -12.19
CA LEU A 142 14.13 -21.30 -11.94
C LEU A 142 14.64 -22.72 -12.18
N ALA A 143 15.48 -22.93 -13.19
CA ALA A 143 16.05 -24.25 -13.47
C ALA A 143 17.19 -24.62 -12.51
N SER A 144 17.77 -23.67 -11.77
CA SER A 144 18.96 -23.91 -10.93
C SER A 144 18.77 -24.93 -9.81
N VAL A 145 17.52 -25.17 -9.39
CA VAL A 145 17.16 -26.15 -8.35
C VAL A 145 17.29 -27.60 -8.82
N GLU A 146 17.38 -27.83 -10.12
CA GLU A 146 17.53 -29.16 -10.71
C GLU A 146 18.91 -29.75 -10.42
N THR A 147 18.94 -31.05 -10.11
CA THR A 147 20.14 -31.68 -9.55
C THR A 147 21.24 -31.92 -10.58
N THR A 148 20.87 -32.28 -11.81
CA THR A 148 21.81 -32.62 -12.90
C THR A 148 21.93 -31.50 -13.92
N GLU A 149 23.06 -31.41 -14.62
CA GLU A 149 23.27 -30.40 -15.65
C GLU A 149 22.31 -30.61 -16.83
N GLU A 150 22.04 -31.86 -17.19
CA GLU A 150 21.09 -32.23 -18.22
C GLU A 150 19.68 -31.73 -17.87
N LYS A 151 19.24 -31.91 -16.62
CA LYS A 151 17.94 -31.41 -16.16
C LYS A 151 17.88 -29.90 -16.08
N ARG A 152 18.93 -29.24 -15.58
CA ARG A 152 19.01 -27.77 -15.59
C ARG A 152 18.87 -27.22 -17.00
N LYS A 153 19.53 -27.83 -17.99
CA LYS A 153 19.42 -27.43 -19.39
C LYS A 153 18.04 -27.70 -19.98
N GLU A 154 17.46 -28.87 -19.71
CA GLU A 154 16.12 -29.24 -20.14
C GLU A 154 15.07 -28.24 -19.63
N TRP A 155 15.10 -27.93 -18.34
CA TRP A 155 14.15 -27.02 -17.71
C TRP A 155 14.41 -25.56 -18.04
N PHE A 156 15.67 -25.16 -18.19
CA PHE A 156 16.02 -23.83 -18.70
C PHE A 156 15.33 -23.56 -20.04
N GLU A 157 15.44 -24.48 -21.00
CA GLU A 157 14.86 -24.30 -22.34
C GLU A 157 13.33 -24.21 -22.26
N LYS A 158 12.70 -25.10 -21.48
CA LYS A 158 11.25 -25.10 -21.27
C LYS A 158 10.78 -23.79 -20.64
N PHE A 159 11.40 -23.34 -19.55
CA PHE A 159 11.02 -22.08 -18.91
C PHE A 159 11.26 -20.88 -19.83
N TYR A 160 12.40 -20.85 -20.52
CA TYR A 160 12.71 -19.76 -21.43
C TYR A 160 11.68 -19.66 -22.55
N GLN A 161 11.30 -20.78 -23.17
CA GLN A 161 10.29 -20.81 -24.22
C GLN A 161 8.95 -20.28 -23.73
N GLU A 162 8.42 -20.81 -22.62
CA GLU A 162 7.12 -20.39 -22.08
C GLU A 162 7.09 -18.89 -21.71
N LEU A 163 8.20 -18.37 -21.19
CA LEU A 163 8.33 -16.95 -20.85
C LEU A 163 8.47 -16.09 -22.10
N ALA A 164 9.43 -16.39 -22.99
CA ALA A 164 9.72 -15.58 -24.18
C ALA A 164 8.55 -15.52 -25.18
N ASP A 165 7.74 -16.59 -25.24
CA ASP A 165 6.52 -16.66 -26.05
C ASP A 165 5.30 -16.05 -25.35
N LEU A 166 5.44 -15.64 -24.08
CA LEU A 166 4.38 -15.05 -23.24
C LEU A 166 3.15 -15.95 -23.08
N HIS A 167 3.33 -17.28 -23.09
CA HIS A 167 2.25 -18.22 -22.77
C HIS A 167 1.70 -18.01 -21.35
N PHE A 168 2.57 -17.57 -20.44
CA PHE A 168 2.17 -17.02 -19.16
C PHE A 168 3.14 -15.90 -18.73
N VAL A 169 2.69 -15.04 -17.82
CA VAL A 169 3.53 -14.01 -17.20
C VAL A 169 3.60 -14.29 -15.70
N PRO A 170 4.77 -14.62 -15.15
CA PRO A 170 4.88 -14.89 -13.72
C PRO A 170 4.67 -13.62 -12.90
N ALA A 171 4.47 -13.82 -11.60
CA ALA A 171 4.43 -12.75 -10.62
C ALA A 171 5.64 -11.80 -10.75
N GLY A 172 5.40 -10.50 -10.54
CA GLY A 172 6.46 -9.49 -10.67
C GLY A 172 7.70 -9.73 -9.80
N ARG A 173 7.56 -10.40 -8.64
CA ARG A 173 8.71 -10.77 -7.80
C ARG A 173 9.55 -11.89 -8.39
N VAL A 174 8.93 -12.84 -9.11
CA VAL A 174 9.66 -13.86 -9.88
C VAL A 174 10.45 -13.16 -10.99
N LEU A 175 9.79 -12.31 -11.79
CA LEU A 175 10.44 -11.55 -12.88
C LEU A 175 11.66 -10.74 -12.39
N TYR A 176 11.53 -10.12 -11.22
CA TYR A 176 12.61 -9.35 -10.61
C TYR A 176 13.72 -10.26 -10.06
N GLY A 177 13.38 -11.25 -9.22
CA GLY A 177 14.35 -11.96 -8.38
C GLY A 177 14.94 -13.25 -8.94
N ALA A 178 14.25 -13.95 -9.84
CA ALA A 178 14.74 -15.24 -10.32
C ALA A 178 16.04 -15.04 -11.13
N GLY A 179 17.12 -15.67 -10.68
CA GLY A 179 18.44 -15.63 -11.35
C GLY A 179 19.19 -14.30 -11.18
N SER A 180 18.74 -13.39 -10.31
CA SER A 180 19.43 -12.12 -10.06
C SER A 180 20.37 -12.14 -8.84
N ASP A 181 20.46 -13.25 -8.11
CA ASP A 181 21.23 -13.39 -6.85
C ASP A 181 20.89 -12.35 -5.77
N THR A 182 19.70 -11.75 -5.83
CA THR A 182 19.22 -10.79 -4.84
C THR A 182 18.47 -11.52 -3.72
N GLU A 183 18.61 -11.04 -2.48
CA GLU A 183 17.92 -11.61 -1.31
C GLU A 183 16.44 -11.18 -1.22
N VAL A 184 15.67 -11.45 -2.28
CA VAL A 184 14.24 -11.17 -2.34
C VAL A 184 13.42 -12.46 -2.31
N THR A 185 12.16 -12.32 -1.93
CA THR A 185 11.20 -13.42 -2.06
C THR A 185 10.61 -13.49 -3.46
N PHE A 186 10.28 -14.69 -3.92
CA PHE A 186 9.51 -14.93 -5.14
C PHE A 186 7.99 -14.85 -4.91
N PHE A 187 7.55 -14.83 -3.65
CA PHE A 187 6.15 -14.64 -3.27
C PHE A 187 5.81 -13.15 -3.15
N ASN A 188 4.78 -12.70 -3.85
CA ASN A 188 4.35 -11.29 -3.79
C ASN A 188 3.61 -10.95 -2.49
N CYS A 189 2.90 -11.90 -1.92
CA CYS A 189 1.84 -11.64 -0.96
C CYS A 189 1.89 -12.64 0.18
N TYR A 190 1.72 -12.12 1.39
CA TYR A 190 1.77 -12.86 2.64
C TYR A 190 0.54 -12.54 3.47
N VAL A 191 0.13 -13.54 4.25
CA VAL A 191 -0.91 -13.42 5.24
C VAL A 191 -0.29 -13.80 6.56
N MET A 192 -0.35 -12.88 7.53
CA MET A 192 0.19 -13.13 8.86
C MET A 192 -0.82 -13.92 9.70
N PRO A 193 -0.33 -14.82 10.57
CA PRO A 193 -1.14 -15.33 11.69
C PRO A 193 -1.72 -14.20 12.53
N PHE A 194 -2.69 -14.52 13.38
CA PHE A 194 -3.21 -13.56 14.33
C PHE A 194 -2.12 -13.03 15.27
N VAL A 195 -2.23 -11.76 15.64
CA VAL A 195 -1.27 -11.11 16.52
C VAL A 195 -1.45 -11.64 17.95
N GLN A 196 -0.37 -12.04 18.60
CA GLN A 196 -0.43 -12.34 20.04
C GLN A 196 -0.63 -11.06 20.84
N ASP A 197 -1.65 -11.04 21.71
CA ASP A 197 -2.08 -9.86 22.48
C ASP A 197 -1.17 -9.56 23.69
N SER A 198 0.09 -9.28 23.40
CA SER A 198 1.13 -8.86 24.34
C SER A 198 2.08 -7.88 23.66
N ARG A 199 2.91 -7.17 24.45
CA ARG A 199 3.88 -6.22 23.89
C ARG A 199 4.94 -6.96 23.05
N GLU A 200 5.37 -8.10 23.55
CA GLU A 200 6.32 -9.00 22.89
C GLU A 200 5.74 -9.57 21.60
N GLY A 201 4.48 -10.02 21.64
CA GLY A 201 3.75 -10.56 20.49
C GLY A 201 3.57 -9.52 19.38
N ILE A 202 3.15 -8.30 19.73
CA ILE A 202 3.05 -7.17 18.80
C ILE A 202 4.42 -6.84 18.20
N SER A 203 5.48 -6.82 19.01
CA SER A 203 6.85 -6.53 18.56
C SER A 203 7.37 -7.59 17.58
N GLU A 204 7.14 -8.88 17.85
CA GLU A 204 7.55 -9.96 16.95
C GLU A 204 6.74 -9.93 15.65
N HIS A 205 5.43 -9.69 15.71
CA HIS A 205 4.60 -9.53 14.52
C HIS A 205 5.10 -8.36 13.65
N ARG A 206 5.38 -7.21 14.27
CA ARG A 206 5.92 -6.02 13.60
C ARG A 206 7.26 -6.31 12.91
N LYS A 207 8.17 -7.03 13.59
CA LYS A 207 9.46 -7.46 13.03
C LYS A 207 9.27 -8.35 11.80
N GLN A 208 8.37 -9.32 11.86
CA GLN A 208 8.09 -10.21 10.72
C GLN A 208 7.46 -9.47 9.54
N VAL A 209 6.52 -8.56 9.79
CA VAL A 209 5.94 -7.68 8.74
C VAL A 209 7.05 -6.86 8.08
N MET A 210 7.94 -6.25 8.87
CA MET A 210 9.06 -5.46 8.37
C MET A 210 10.02 -6.28 7.50
N GLU A 211 10.34 -7.51 7.90
CA GLU A 211 11.22 -8.42 7.15
C GLU A 211 10.58 -8.90 5.84
N ILE A 212 9.28 -9.20 5.84
CA ILE A 212 8.58 -9.54 4.61
C ILE A 212 8.57 -8.35 3.65
N MET A 213 8.32 -7.14 4.18
CA MET A 213 8.29 -5.92 3.38
C MET A 213 9.67 -5.57 2.82
N SER A 214 10.76 -5.72 3.58
CA SER A 214 12.12 -5.42 3.11
C SER A 214 12.52 -6.31 1.92
N ARG A 215 12.04 -7.56 1.92
CA ARG A 215 12.21 -8.51 0.80
C ARG A 215 11.19 -8.31 -0.33
N GLY A 216 10.28 -7.34 -0.18
CA GLY A 216 9.32 -6.94 -1.20
C GLY A 216 7.93 -7.60 -1.14
N GLY A 217 7.62 -8.35 -0.09
CA GLY A 217 6.29 -8.93 0.10
C GLY A 217 5.26 -7.87 0.55
N GLY A 218 4.05 -7.96 0.03
CA GLY A 218 2.88 -7.28 0.62
C GLY A 218 2.26 -8.13 1.72
N VAL A 219 1.73 -7.50 2.78
CA VAL A 219 1.34 -8.21 4.00
C VAL A 219 -0.11 -7.96 4.40
N GLY A 220 -0.88 -9.01 4.65
CA GLY A 220 -2.18 -8.97 5.32
C GLY A 220 -2.05 -9.24 6.82
N THR A 221 -2.69 -8.44 7.66
CA THR A 221 -2.71 -8.62 9.13
C THR A 221 -4.13 -8.46 9.65
N ASN A 222 -4.60 -9.40 10.45
CA ASN A 222 -5.86 -9.27 11.19
C ASN A 222 -5.58 -8.94 12.65
N GLY A 223 -6.05 -7.77 13.09
CA GLY A 223 -5.85 -7.24 14.44
C GLY A 223 -6.92 -7.64 15.45
N SER A 224 -7.85 -8.54 15.09
CA SER A 224 -9.02 -8.86 15.93
C SER A 224 -8.67 -9.55 17.25
N THR A 225 -7.43 -10.02 17.40
CA THR A 225 -6.93 -10.59 18.65
C THR A 225 -6.38 -9.54 19.61
N LEU A 226 -6.16 -8.30 19.17
CA LEU A 226 -5.63 -7.23 20.02
C LEU A 226 -6.71 -6.64 20.90
N ARG A 227 -6.43 -6.51 22.20
CA ARG A 227 -7.44 -6.06 23.17
C ARG A 227 -7.97 -4.65 22.86
N PRO A 228 -9.27 -4.39 23.13
CA PRO A 228 -9.90 -3.09 22.91
C PRO A 228 -9.26 -1.94 23.66
N ARG A 229 -9.51 -0.71 23.17
CA ARG A 229 -9.11 0.53 23.84
C ARG A 229 -9.63 0.55 25.28
N ASN A 230 -8.81 1.07 26.19
CA ASN A 230 -9.08 1.19 27.63
C ASN A 230 -9.12 -0.12 28.44
N THR A 231 -8.88 -1.29 27.83
CA THR A 231 -8.75 -2.56 28.57
C THR A 231 -7.60 -2.46 29.59
N LEU A 232 -7.84 -2.90 30.84
CA LEU A 232 -6.85 -2.80 31.91
C LEU A 232 -5.57 -3.61 31.62
N ALA A 233 -4.41 -2.96 31.80
CA ALA A 233 -3.09 -3.58 31.75
C ALA A 233 -2.56 -3.79 33.18
N LYS A 234 -3.02 -4.88 33.84
CA LYS A 234 -2.80 -5.16 35.27
C LYS A 234 -1.31 -5.10 35.68
N GLY A 235 -0.40 -5.63 34.85
CA GLY A 235 1.03 -5.71 35.17
C GLY A 235 1.77 -4.36 35.25
N VAL A 236 1.21 -3.29 34.67
CA VAL A 236 1.85 -1.96 34.63
C VAL A 236 0.93 -0.85 35.17
N ASN A 237 -0.18 -1.22 35.82
CA ASN A 237 -1.21 -0.31 36.32
C ASN A 237 -1.65 0.74 35.27
N GLY A 238 -1.85 0.30 34.03
CA GLY A 238 -2.18 1.15 32.89
C GLY A 238 -3.43 0.69 32.13
N LYS A 239 -3.71 1.32 30.99
CA LYS A 239 -4.79 0.96 30.08
C LYS A 239 -4.26 0.79 28.66
N SER A 240 -4.85 -0.13 27.90
CA SER A 240 -4.52 -0.33 26.48
C SER A 240 -4.88 0.91 25.65
N SER A 241 -3.99 1.27 24.73
CA SER A 241 -4.26 2.25 23.67
C SER A 241 -5.23 1.74 22.60
N GLY A 242 -5.58 0.44 22.65
CA GLY A 242 -6.53 -0.21 21.75
C GLY A 242 -5.91 -0.80 20.50
N SER A 243 -6.66 -1.68 19.84
CA SER A 243 -6.23 -2.41 18.65
C SER A 243 -5.85 -1.46 17.51
N VAL A 244 -6.68 -0.45 17.24
CA VAL A 244 -6.50 0.49 16.12
C VAL A 244 -5.22 1.31 16.25
N SER A 245 -4.81 1.66 17.47
CA SER A 245 -3.55 2.39 17.70
C SER A 245 -2.32 1.55 17.37
N TRP A 246 -2.34 0.25 17.67
CA TRP A 246 -1.24 -0.66 17.33
C TRP A 246 -1.23 -0.96 15.83
N LEU A 247 -2.41 -1.11 15.23
CA LEU A 247 -2.55 -1.29 13.79
C LEU A 247 -2.01 -0.09 13.00
N ASP A 248 -2.17 1.14 13.50
CA ASP A 248 -1.53 2.34 12.93
C ASP A 248 0.01 2.28 12.99
N ASP A 249 0.61 1.73 14.06
CA ASP A 249 2.06 1.51 14.12
C ASP A 249 2.55 0.55 13.03
N ILE A 250 1.81 -0.54 12.79
CA ILE A 250 2.14 -1.47 11.71
C ILE A 250 1.95 -0.79 10.35
N ALA A 251 0.86 -0.03 10.15
CA ALA A 251 0.63 0.70 8.89
C ALA A 251 1.78 1.65 8.55
N LYS A 252 2.36 2.33 9.55
CA LYS A 252 3.48 3.25 9.37
C LYS A 252 4.77 2.58 8.87
N LEU A 253 4.93 1.27 9.04
CA LEU A 253 6.08 0.54 8.48
C LEU A 253 6.21 0.72 6.97
N THR A 254 5.09 0.83 6.25
CA THR A 254 5.10 1.00 4.78
C THR A 254 5.72 2.31 4.31
N HIS A 255 5.82 3.31 5.19
CA HIS A 255 6.52 4.57 4.92
C HIS A 255 8.00 4.51 5.25
N LEU A 256 8.43 3.53 6.06
CA LEU A 256 9.82 3.37 6.49
C LEU A 256 10.58 2.36 5.62
N VAL A 257 9.88 1.37 5.07
CA VAL A 257 10.47 0.29 4.29
C VAL A 257 10.16 0.46 2.80
N GLU A 258 11.16 0.87 2.04
CA GLU A 258 11.09 0.90 0.57
C GLU A 258 11.38 -0.48 -0.02
N GLN A 259 10.46 -0.98 -0.84
CA GLN A 259 10.59 -2.26 -1.52
C GLN A 259 11.34 -2.10 -2.84
N GLY A 260 12.51 -2.73 -2.97
CA GLY A 260 13.28 -2.78 -4.22
C GLY A 260 13.70 -1.40 -4.73
N GLY A 261 14.01 -0.47 -3.83
CA GLY A 261 14.61 0.84 -4.11
C GLY A 261 13.69 1.91 -4.72
N SER A 262 12.41 1.60 -4.99
CA SER A 262 11.51 2.54 -5.68
C SER A 262 10.04 2.48 -5.28
N ARG A 263 9.62 1.54 -4.42
CA ARG A 263 8.20 1.35 -4.07
C ARG A 263 7.96 1.39 -2.58
N ARG A 264 6.79 1.88 -2.18
CA ARG A 264 6.29 1.70 -0.82
C ARG A 264 5.80 0.28 -0.59
N GLY A 265 5.87 -0.18 0.66
CA GLY A 265 5.26 -1.43 1.08
C GLY A 265 3.75 -1.44 0.86
N ALA A 266 3.18 -2.63 0.66
CA ALA A 266 1.74 -2.82 0.55
C ALA A 266 1.24 -3.58 1.79
N GLN A 267 0.20 -3.04 2.44
CA GLN A 267 -0.36 -3.64 3.64
C GLN A 267 -1.89 -3.62 3.62
N MET A 268 -2.50 -4.73 4.04
CA MET A 268 -3.91 -4.82 4.42
C MET A 268 -4.01 -5.06 5.91
N ILE A 269 -4.81 -4.24 6.58
CA ILE A 269 -5.17 -4.43 7.97
C ILE A 269 -6.65 -4.80 8.04
N MET A 270 -6.97 -5.77 8.88
CA MET A 270 -8.32 -6.27 9.03
C MET A 270 -8.77 -6.26 10.49
N LEU A 271 -10.08 -6.10 10.67
CA LEU A 271 -10.74 -6.26 11.97
C LEU A 271 -12.12 -6.91 11.74
N THR A 272 -12.48 -7.86 12.58
CA THR A 272 -13.74 -8.59 12.47
C THR A 272 -14.89 -7.79 13.09
N ASP A 273 -16.09 -7.92 12.53
CA ASP A 273 -17.28 -7.14 12.89
C ASP A 273 -17.64 -7.14 14.39
N TRP A 274 -17.33 -8.20 15.12
CA TRP A 274 -17.63 -8.34 16.54
C TRP A 274 -16.65 -7.55 17.42
N HIS A 275 -15.56 -7.03 16.87
CA HIS A 275 -14.52 -6.39 17.66
C HIS A 275 -14.99 -5.05 18.26
N PRO A 276 -14.77 -4.76 19.56
CA PRO A 276 -15.24 -3.53 20.19
C PRO A 276 -14.71 -2.22 19.57
N ASP A 277 -13.51 -2.25 19.00
CA ASP A 277 -12.91 -1.07 18.34
C ASP A 277 -13.34 -0.90 16.85
N ILE A 278 -14.28 -1.70 16.34
CA ILE A 278 -14.62 -1.72 14.90
C ILE A 278 -15.09 -0.37 14.35
N ILE A 279 -15.83 0.41 15.16
CA ILE A 279 -16.33 1.72 14.75
C ILE A 279 -15.18 2.72 14.58
N GLU A 280 -14.22 2.73 15.52
CA GLU A 280 -13.01 3.55 15.43
C GLU A 280 -12.20 3.18 14.18
N PHE A 281 -12.04 1.88 13.95
CA PHE A 281 -11.31 1.34 12.81
C PHE A 281 -11.89 1.81 11.47
N ILE A 282 -13.22 1.71 11.29
CA ILE A 282 -13.89 2.13 10.05
C ILE A 282 -13.79 3.65 9.84
N ILE A 283 -14.00 4.45 10.89
CA ILE A 283 -13.98 5.92 10.77
C ILE A 283 -12.56 6.46 10.56
N SER A 284 -11.53 5.74 11.00
CA SER A 284 -10.13 6.18 10.98
C SER A 284 -9.63 6.66 9.61
N LYS A 285 -10.13 6.05 8.53
CA LYS A 285 -9.76 6.34 7.13
C LYS A 285 -10.65 7.37 6.44
N MET A 286 -11.70 7.85 7.09
CA MET A 286 -12.56 8.88 6.51
C MET A 286 -11.85 10.24 6.52
N GLN A 287 -11.50 10.74 5.33
CA GLN A 287 -10.80 12.02 5.14
C GLN A 287 -11.73 13.16 4.68
N ASN A 288 -13.02 12.89 4.48
CA ASN A 288 -13.98 13.89 4.02
C ASN A 288 -14.78 14.47 5.20
N PRO A 289 -14.55 15.74 5.61
CA PRO A 289 -15.25 16.36 6.74
C PRO A 289 -16.77 16.42 6.54
N ARG A 290 -17.26 16.52 5.30
CA ARG A 290 -18.70 16.54 5.01
C ARG A 290 -19.36 15.21 5.33
N ILE A 291 -18.65 14.11 5.09
CA ILE A 291 -19.16 12.77 5.38
C ILE A 291 -19.13 12.49 6.88
N LEU A 292 -18.09 12.95 7.59
CA LEU A 292 -18.08 12.89 9.06
C LEU A 292 -19.28 13.64 9.66
N ARG A 293 -19.59 14.83 9.15
CA ARG A 293 -20.78 15.59 9.54
C ARG A 293 -22.08 14.86 9.20
N TYR A 294 -22.18 14.30 7.99
CA TYR A 294 -23.32 13.51 7.58
C TYR A 294 -23.55 12.32 8.54
N LEU A 295 -22.49 11.60 8.93
CA LEU A 295 -22.58 10.52 9.90
C LEU A 295 -23.13 11.03 11.24
N ILE A 296 -22.61 12.15 11.76
CA ILE A 296 -23.07 12.75 13.02
C ILE A 296 -24.57 13.09 12.97
N GLU A 297 -25.04 13.63 11.85
CA GLU A 297 -26.41 14.11 11.67
C GLU A 297 -27.42 12.99 11.38
N ASN A 298 -26.97 11.84 10.83
CA ASN A 298 -27.88 10.81 10.28
C ASN A 298 -27.82 9.45 11.00
N THR A 299 -26.82 9.19 11.85
CA THR A 299 -26.80 7.96 12.66
C THR A 299 -27.59 8.14 13.96
N SER A 300 -28.26 7.08 14.42
CA SER A 300 -28.82 7.03 15.77
C SER A 300 -27.81 6.54 16.82
N ASP A 301 -26.63 6.09 16.38
CA ASP A 301 -25.63 5.46 17.23
C ASP A 301 -24.65 6.46 17.87
N GLU A 302 -24.67 6.56 19.20
CA GLU A 302 -23.87 7.54 19.94
C GLU A 302 -22.35 7.33 19.82
N THR A 303 -21.87 6.11 19.60
CA THR A 303 -20.43 5.86 19.46
C THR A 303 -19.94 6.23 18.06
N ILE A 304 -20.76 6.00 17.02
CA ILE A 304 -20.48 6.51 15.68
C ILE A 304 -20.37 8.04 15.72
N LYS A 305 -21.35 8.72 16.34
CA LYS A 305 -21.29 10.19 16.52
C LYS A 305 -20.03 10.62 17.26
N LYS A 306 -19.68 9.94 18.35
CA LYS A 306 -18.48 10.25 19.14
C LYS A 306 -17.22 10.19 18.28
N TYR A 307 -16.95 9.07 17.61
CA TYR A 307 -15.73 8.91 16.82
C TYR A 307 -15.72 9.82 15.59
N ALA A 308 -16.86 10.08 14.95
CA ALA A 308 -16.96 11.04 13.86
C ALA A 308 -16.65 12.47 14.34
N ASN A 309 -17.11 12.87 15.54
CA ASN A 309 -16.77 14.15 16.15
C ASN A 309 -15.29 14.24 16.52
N GLU A 310 -14.70 13.20 17.12
CA GLU A 310 -13.27 13.17 17.47
C GLU A 310 -12.37 13.28 16.23
N LYS A 311 -12.82 12.73 15.09
CA LYS A 311 -12.12 12.82 13.81
C LYS A 311 -12.32 14.18 13.12
N LEU A 312 -13.39 14.92 13.45
CA LEU A 312 -13.74 16.20 12.85
C LEU A 312 -13.11 17.36 13.63
N LYS A 313 -12.32 18.20 12.94
CA LYS A 313 -11.72 19.41 13.51
C LYS A 313 -12.40 20.65 12.94
N PHE A 314 -12.97 21.47 13.80
CA PHE A 314 -13.46 22.80 13.44
C PHE A 314 -12.43 23.87 13.81
N THR A 315 -12.05 24.70 12.84
CA THR A 315 -11.20 25.87 13.05
C THR A 315 -12.04 27.11 12.77
N PRO A 316 -12.35 27.94 13.79
CA PRO A 316 -13.04 29.21 13.58
C PRO A 316 -12.26 30.11 12.62
N HIS A 317 -12.98 30.96 11.87
CA HIS A 317 -12.32 31.97 11.05
C HIS A 317 -11.67 33.05 11.91
N THR A 318 -10.61 33.64 11.40
CA THR A 318 -10.05 34.88 11.93
C THR A 318 -10.87 36.08 11.49
N GLU A 319 -10.77 37.21 12.21
CA GLU A 319 -11.44 38.47 11.82
C GLU A 319 -11.07 38.90 10.38
N GLN A 320 -9.83 38.63 9.96
CA GLN A 320 -9.36 38.92 8.60
C GLN A 320 -10.07 38.05 7.56
N GLU A 321 -10.24 36.76 7.83
CA GLU A 321 -10.94 35.82 6.94
C GLU A 321 -12.43 36.16 6.86
N GLU A 322 -13.07 36.47 7.99
CA GLU A 322 -14.46 36.93 8.00
C GLU A 322 -14.63 38.21 7.18
N GLY A 323 -13.75 39.20 7.37
CA GLY A 323 -13.74 40.43 6.59
C GLY A 323 -13.52 40.18 5.09
N MET A 324 -12.65 39.24 4.73
CA MET A 324 -12.40 38.84 3.35
C MET A 324 -13.63 38.18 2.71
N TYR A 325 -14.24 37.18 3.37
CA TYR A 325 -15.43 36.51 2.85
C TYR A 325 -16.61 37.48 2.74
N GLN A 326 -16.82 38.33 3.74
CA GLN A 326 -17.83 39.38 3.70
C GLN A 326 -17.55 40.35 2.54
N GLY A 327 -16.28 40.71 2.30
CA GLY A 327 -15.86 41.50 1.16
C GLY A 327 -16.23 40.88 -0.18
N ILE A 328 -16.02 39.57 -0.36
CA ILE A 328 -16.41 38.83 -1.57
C ILE A 328 -17.94 38.87 -1.75
N ILE A 329 -18.70 38.63 -0.68
CA ILE A 329 -20.18 38.62 -0.72
C ILE A 329 -20.74 39.99 -1.08
N ASN A 330 -20.09 41.08 -0.68
CA ASN A 330 -20.52 42.44 -1.01
C ASN A 330 -20.52 42.70 -2.53
N TYR A 331 -19.70 41.99 -3.32
CA TYR A 331 -19.69 42.09 -4.78
C TYR A 331 -20.81 41.30 -5.47
N LYS A 332 -21.59 40.48 -4.75
CA LYS A 332 -22.63 39.61 -5.32
C LYS A 332 -23.64 40.34 -6.21
N ASN A 333 -24.03 41.56 -5.81
CA ASN A 333 -25.04 42.35 -6.51
C ASN A 333 -24.43 43.45 -7.40
N ILE A 334 -23.10 43.47 -7.58
CA ILE A 334 -22.40 44.47 -8.39
C ILE A 334 -22.22 43.93 -9.81
N PRO A 335 -22.52 44.72 -10.87
CA PRO A 335 -22.27 44.29 -12.25
C PRO A 335 -20.82 43.84 -12.45
N GLY A 336 -20.64 42.63 -13.00
CA GLY A 336 -19.32 42.00 -13.16
C GLY A 336 -18.77 41.31 -11.91
N GLN A 337 -19.53 41.27 -10.80
CA GLN A 337 -19.25 40.52 -9.56
C GLN A 337 -17.83 40.76 -8.97
N GLY A 338 -17.20 41.89 -9.30
CA GLY A 338 -15.82 42.16 -8.90
C GLY A 338 -14.80 41.17 -9.49
N GLY A 339 -15.14 40.43 -10.54
CA GLY A 339 -14.32 39.36 -11.11
C GLY A 339 -14.46 37.99 -10.43
N PHE A 340 -15.28 37.88 -9.39
CA PHE A 340 -15.64 36.59 -8.79
C PHE A 340 -16.76 35.94 -9.60
N ASN A 341 -16.77 34.61 -9.68
CA ASN A 341 -17.89 33.88 -10.26
C ASN A 341 -18.86 33.40 -9.16
N ASP A 342 -20.06 32.98 -9.55
CA ASP A 342 -21.11 32.52 -8.63
C ASP A 342 -20.64 31.41 -7.67
N LYS A 343 -19.71 30.54 -8.11
CA LYS A 343 -19.18 29.46 -7.29
C LYS A 343 -18.33 29.99 -6.14
N ILE A 344 -17.50 31.01 -6.40
CA ILE A 344 -16.66 31.66 -5.39
C ILE A 344 -17.54 32.40 -4.38
N ILE A 345 -18.54 33.14 -4.85
CA ILE A 345 -19.46 33.88 -3.99
C ILE A 345 -20.22 32.91 -3.08
N ARG A 346 -20.76 31.82 -3.63
CA ARG A 346 -21.46 30.80 -2.85
C ARG A 346 -20.55 30.08 -1.84
N ASP A 347 -19.29 29.84 -2.20
CA ASP A 347 -18.30 29.27 -1.26
C ASP A 347 -18.04 30.23 -0.09
N ALA A 348 -17.88 31.53 -0.37
CA ALA A 348 -17.72 32.56 0.66
C ALA A 348 -18.95 32.66 1.58
N GLU A 349 -20.17 32.62 1.02
CA GLU A 349 -21.42 32.59 1.81
C GLU A 349 -21.47 31.37 2.74
N ASN A 350 -21.17 30.19 2.22
CA ASN A 350 -21.17 28.95 3.01
C ASN A 350 -20.12 28.97 4.11
N LYS A 351 -18.90 29.48 3.82
CA LYS A 351 -17.82 29.57 4.80
C LYS A 351 -18.13 30.57 5.89
N LEU A 352 -18.68 31.74 5.53
CA LEU A 352 -19.04 32.76 6.50
C LEU A 352 -20.21 32.28 7.38
N ALA A 353 -21.23 31.65 6.80
CA ALA A 353 -22.34 31.07 7.55
C ALA A 353 -21.91 29.94 8.50
N ALA A 354 -20.89 29.17 8.12
CA ALA A 354 -20.32 28.12 8.97
C ALA A 354 -19.46 28.67 10.12
N GLY A 355 -19.05 29.95 10.08
CA GLY A 355 -18.19 30.58 11.09
C GLY A 355 -16.77 30.00 11.20
N GLY A 356 -16.38 29.12 10.29
CA GLY A 356 -15.11 28.42 10.31
C GLY A 356 -14.96 27.36 9.23
N THR A 357 -13.84 26.65 9.26
CA THR A 357 -13.52 25.56 8.33
C THR A 357 -13.45 24.22 9.06
N TYR A 358 -14.11 23.22 8.48
CA TYR A 358 -14.00 21.82 8.93
C TYR A 358 -12.85 21.12 8.21
N SER A 359 -12.04 20.40 8.98
CA SER A 359 -10.94 19.57 8.53
C SER A 359 -10.93 18.24 9.29
N VAL A 360 -10.05 17.32 8.92
CA VAL A 360 -9.90 16.03 9.60
C VAL A 360 -8.73 16.07 10.57
N HIS A 361 -8.94 15.59 11.79
CA HIS A 361 -7.89 15.40 12.78
C HIS A 361 -7.01 14.20 12.41
N ASN A 362 -5.69 14.37 12.54
CA ASN A 362 -4.67 13.36 12.24
C ASN A 362 -4.91 12.66 10.88
N PRO A 363 -4.81 13.38 9.75
CA PRO A 363 -5.11 12.84 8.42
C PRO A 363 -4.17 11.70 8.01
N GLU A 364 -2.95 11.67 8.56
CA GLU A 364 -1.93 10.65 8.27
C GLU A 364 -2.16 9.33 9.04
N PHE A 365 -3.13 9.29 9.97
CA PHE A 365 -3.45 8.08 10.72
C PHE A 365 -3.89 6.95 9.80
N LEU A 366 -3.20 5.80 9.89
CA LEU A 366 -3.48 4.57 9.16
C LEU A 366 -3.39 4.70 7.64
N THR A 367 -2.71 5.74 7.14
CA THR A 367 -2.55 6.01 5.69
C THR A 367 -1.62 5.02 4.98
N GLY A 368 -0.73 4.35 5.71
CA GLY A 368 0.18 3.34 5.18
C GLY A 368 -0.43 1.96 4.90
N ALA A 369 -1.72 1.77 5.14
CA ALA A 369 -2.40 0.50 4.87
C ALA A 369 -3.78 0.70 4.27
N ASN A 370 -4.22 -0.28 3.49
CA ASN A 370 -5.64 -0.48 3.24
C ASN A 370 -6.30 -1.17 4.42
N ILE A 371 -7.59 -0.92 4.63
CA ILE A 371 -8.37 -1.60 5.66
C ILE A 371 -9.50 -2.43 5.08
N SER A 372 -9.81 -3.55 5.74
CA SER A 372 -11.02 -4.34 5.46
C SER A 372 -11.71 -4.80 6.74
N VAL A 373 -13.02 -4.95 6.69
CA VAL A 373 -13.80 -5.56 7.77
C VAL A 373 -14.04 -7.03 7.43
N CYS A 374 -13.74 -7.92 8.38
CA CYS A 374 -14.13 -9.32 8.27
C CYS A 374 -15.59 -9.46 8.72
N LEU A 375 -16.47 -9.85 7.80
CA LEU A 375 -17.89 -10.06 8.06
C LEU A 375 -18.21 -11.54 8.27
N THR A 376 -18.92 -11.79 9.35
CA THR A 376 -19.44 -13.08 9.78
C THR A 376 -20.87 -13.27 9.29
N LYS A 377 -21.30 -14.52 9.19
CA LYS A 377 -22.70 -14.86 8.88
C LYS A 377 -23.65 -14.35 9.98
N GLU A 378 -23.24 -14.48 11.24
CA GLU A 378 -24.00 -13.99 12.39
C GLU A 378 -24.31 -12.48 12.30
N PHE A 379 -23.33 -11.67 11.89
CA PHE A 379 -23.55 -10.24 11.65
C PHE A 379 -24.50 -9.99 10.49
N MET A 380 -24.31 -10.68 9.35
CA MET A 380 -25.17 -10.50 8.17
C MET A 380 -26.61 -10.92 8.46
N ASP A 381 -26.82 -12.02 9.17
CA ASP A 381 -28.14 -12.46 9.63
C ASP A 381 -28.79 -11.39 10.53
N ALA A 382 -28.02 -10.76 11.42
CA ALA A 382 -28.51 -9.65 12.25
C ALA A 382 -28.87 -8.41 11.40
N VAL A 383 -28.13 -8.11 10.34
CA VAL A 383 -28.47 -7.00 9.41
C VAL A 383 -29.79 -7.27 8.69
N GLU A 384 -29.95 -8.48 8.14
CA GLU A 384 -31.15 -8.88 7.39
C GLU A 384 -32.41 -8.84 8.26
N ASN A 385 -32.30 -9.27 9.52
CA ASN A 385 -33.42 -9.36 10.45
C ASN A 385 -33.65 -8.10 11.30
N ASP A 386 -32.99 -6.98 10.99
CA ASP A 386 -33.05 -5.73 11.78
C ASP A 386 -32.68 -5.92 13.27
N GLY A 387 -31.77 -6.86 13.52
CA GLY A 387 -31.37 -7.30 14.84
C GLY A 387 -30.37 -6.38 15.53
N VAL A 388 -30.14 -6.69 16.81
CA VAL A 388 -29.06 -6.13 17.60
C VAL A 388 -27.85 -7.07 17.53
N TYR A 389 -26.67 -6.48 17.38
CA TYR A 389 -25.39 -7.19 17.32
C TYR A 389 -24.51 -6.83 18.50
N GLU A 390 -23.78 -7.81 19.02
CA GLU A 390 -22.92 -7.66 20.20
C GLU A 390 -21.47 -7.44 19.80
N LEU A 391 -20.88 -6.32 20.22
CA LEU A 391 -19.45 -6.10 20.14
C LEU A 391 -18.80 -6.67 21.39
N ARG A 392 -17.96 -7.69 21.21
CA ARG A 392 -17.50 -8.58 22.28
C ARG A 392 -16.03 -8.96 22.12
N PHE A 393 -15.41 -9.33 23.23
CA PHE A 393 -14.01 -9.73 23.29
C PHE A 393 -13.81 -10.67 24.49
N PRO A 394 -12.77 -11.53 24.53
CA PRO A 394 -12.42 -12.28 25.73
C PRO A 394 -12.49 -11.45 27.02
N ASP A 395 -12.99 -12.02 28.12
CA ASP A 395 -13.17 -11.30 29.41
C ASP A 395 -11.85 -11.17 30.19
N VAL A 396 -10.85 -10.53 29.56
CA VAL A 396 -9.49 -10.35 30.07
C VAL A 396 -9.49 -9.75 31.49
N GLU A 397 -10.42 -8.85 31.80
CA GLU A 397 -10.50 -8.21 33.11
C GLU A 397 -11.04 -9.15 34.20
N GLY A 398 -11.98 -10.02 33.83
CA GLY A 398 -12.62 -11.00 34.71
C GLY A 398 -11.86 -12.33 34.89
N TYR A 399 -10.78 -12.56 34.15
CA TYR A 399 -9.96 -13.76 34.30
C TYR A 399 -9.13 -13.75 35.59
N ASP A 400 -9.09 -14.91 36.23
CA ASP A 400 -8.12 -15.30 37.26
C ASP A 400 -6.76 -15.62 36.63
N ALA A 401 -5.77 -15.99 37.45
CA ALA A 401 -4.40 -16.22 36.98
C ALA A 401 -4.30 -17.36 35.95
N ASP A 402 -5.02 -18.46 36.17
CA ASP A 402 -4.96 -19.64 35.29
C ASP A 402 -5.65 -19.36 33.95
N LYS A 403 -6.82 -18.72 33.97
CA LYS A 403 -7.52 -18.31 32.73
C LYS A 403 -6.75 -17.24 31.96
N MET A 404 -6.09 -16.32 32.67
CA MET A 404 -5.24 -15.31 32.03
C MET A 404 -4.01 -15.96 31.37
N LYS A 405 -3.40 -16.96 32.01
CA LYS A 405 -2.32 -17.73 31.42
C LYS A 405 -2.77 -18.40 30.12
N LEU A 406 -3.90 -19.11 30.17
CA LEU A 406 -4.49 -19.75 28.99
C LEU A 406 -4.82 -18.74 27.89
N TYR A 407 -5.39 -17.59 28.23
CA TYR A 407 -5.63 -16.50 27.28
C TYR A 407 -4.34 -16.04 26.57
N ASN A 408 -3.28 -15.78 27.34
CA ASN A 408 -2.01 -15.31 26.78
C ASN A 408 -1.34 -16.34 25.85
N GLU A 409 -1.54 -17.63 26.15
CA GLU A 409 -0.96 -18.76 25.40
C GLU A 409 -1.81 -19.14 24.17
N GLU A 410 -3.14 -19.08 24.24
CA GLU A 410 -4.01 -19.72 23.21
C GLU A 410 -4.92 -18.77 22.44
N TRP A 411 -5.23 -17.57 22.93
CA TRP A 411 -6.21 -16.70 22.27
C TRP A 411 -5.84 -16.39 20.81
N HIS A 412 -4.56 -16.18 20.53
CA HIS A 412 -4.07 -15.89 19.18
C HIS A 412 -4.10 -17.09 18.24
N ASN A 413 -4.13 -18.32 18.76
CA ASN A 413 -4.33 -19.52 17.94
C ASN A 413 -5.80 -19.68 17.54
N VAL A 414 -6.73 -19.26 18.40
CA VAL A 414 -8.17 -19.32 18.16
C VAL A 414 -8.64 -18.13 17.29
N GLY A 415 -8.37 -16.91 17.73
CA GLY A 415 -8.60 -15.66 16.99
C GLY A 415 -10.05 -15.27 16.69
N ASP A 416 -11.00 -16.12 17.06
CA ASP A 416 -12.44 -15.89 16.93
C ASP A 416 -13.12 -15.97 18.30
N VAL A 417 -13.77 -14.88 18.69
CA VAL A 417 -14.48 -14.78 19.97
C VAL A 417 -15.61 -15.80 20.10
N ARG A 418 -16.22 -16.22 18.98
CA ARG A 418 -17.31 -17.20 18.94
C ARG A 418 -16.79 -18.60 19.28
N GLU A 419 -15.64 -18.96 18.72
CA GLU A 419 -15.00 -20.24 19.00
C GLU A 419 -14.41 -20.27 20.41
N TRP A 420 -13.87 -19.14 20.88
CA TRP A 420 -13.42 -18.98 22.26
C TRP A 420 -14.55 -19.20 23.28
N GLU A 421 -15.73 -18.63 23.02
CA GLU A 421 -16.92 -18.85 23.85
C GLU A 421 -17.41 -20.31 23.80
N LYS A 422 -17.42 -20.95 22.62
CA LYS A 422 -17.78 -22.37 22.46
C LYS A 422 -16.85 -23.32 23.22
N GLN A 423 -15.58 -22.94 23.39
CA GLN A 423 -14.61 -23.68 24.22
C GLN A 423 -14.85 -23.50 25.73
N GLY A 424 -15.88 -22.73 26.13
CA GLY A 424 -16.27 -22.51 27.53
C GLY A 424 -15.53 -21.35 28.19
N HIS A 425 -14.77 -20.56 27.43
CA HIS A 425 -14.10 -19.38 27.96
C HIS A 425 -15.07 -18.19 28.03
N LYS A 426 -14.88 -17.36 29.06
CA LYS A 426 -15.78 -16.24 29.30
C LYS A 426 -15.51 -15.09 28.34
N VAL A 427 -16.56 -14.61 27.69
CA VAL A 427 -16.52 -13.45 26.79
C VAL A 427 -17.28 -12.28 27.42
N ARG A 428 -16.78 -11.07 27.21
CA ARG A 428 -17.41 -9.83 27.63
C ARG A 428 -18.06 -9.15 26.45
N VAL A 429 -19.34 -8.83 26.59
CA VAL A 429 -20.03 -7.88 25.71
C VAL A 429 -19.68 -6.46 26.16
N TYR A 430 -18.98 -5.72 25.30
CA TYR A 430 -18.64 -4.31 25.56
C TYR A 430 -19.82 -3.40 25.19
N ARG A 431 -20.56 -3.78 24.15
CA ARG A 431 -21.61 -2.95 23.59
C ARG A 431 -22.59 -3.76 22.77
N ARG A 432 -23.83 -3.28 22.70
CA ARG A 432 -24.84 -3.71 21.74
C ARG A 432 -25.13 -2.59 20.75
N ILE A 433 -25.22 -2.90 19.46
CA ILE A 433 -25.48 -1.96 18.38
C ILE A 433 -26.56 -2.52 17.45
N LYS A 434 -27.41 -1.68 16.84
CA LYS A 434 -28.28 -2.16 15.75
C LYS A 434 -27.40 -2.56 14.57
N ALA A 435 -27.51 -3.79 14.07
CA ALA A 435 -26.63 -4.30 13.02
C ALA A 435 -26.64 -3.40 11.77
N LYS A 436 -27.81 -2.84 11.42
CA LYS A 436 -27.95 -1.88 10.32
C LYS A 436 -27.19 -0.56 10.51
N GLU A 437 -27.00 -0.07 11.74
CA GLU A 437 -26.19 1.14 11.97
C GLU A 437 -24.71 0.88 11.63
N LEU A 438 -24.18 -0.27 12.06
CA LEU A 438 -22.82 -0.68 11.71
C LEU A 438 -22.68 -0.94 10.20
N TRP A 439 -23.67 -1.60 9.60
CA TRP A 439 -23.70 -1.83 8.15
C TRP A 439 -23.76 -0.53 7.35
N ASN A 440 -24.58 0.43 7.77
CA ASN A 440 -24.65 1.74 7.15
C ASN A 440 -23.32 2.49 7.26
N LEU A 441 -22.66 2.43 8.42
CA LEU A 441 -21.32 3.00 8.60
C LEU A 441 -20.31 2.41 7.61
N ILE A 442 -20.27 1.08 7.49
CA ILE A 442 -19.39 0.37 6.54
C ILE A 442 -19.66 0.86 5.11
N ASN A 443 -20.92 0.91 4.69
CA ASN A 443 -21.29 1.33 3.33
C ASN A 443 -20.95 2.79 3.04
N ILE A 444 -21.26 3.70 3.98
CA ILE A 444 -20.97 5.13 3.82
C ILE A 444 -19.46 5.34 3.71
N CYS A 445 -18.68 4.77 4.62
CA CYS A 445 -17.22 4.88 4.55
C CYS A 445 -16.68 4.25 3.27
N ALA A 446 -17.06 3.01 2.94
CA ALA A 446 -16.60 2.36 1.71
C ALA A 446 -16.92 3.18 0.45
N THR A 447 -18.10 3.82 0.39
CA THR A 447 -18.51 4.67 -0.74
C THR A 447 -17.65 5.93 -0.87
N TYR A 448 -17.33 6.59 0.25
CA TYR A 448 -16.72 7.93 0.21
C TYR A 448 -15.21 7.95 0.52
N SER A 449 -14.63 6.85 0.98
CA SER A 449 -13.18 6.66 1.15
C SER A 449 -12.59 5.48 0.37
N ALA A 450 -13.40 4.73 -0.38
CA ALA A 450 -13.01 3.44 -1.00
C ALA A 450 -12.57 2.36 0.01
N GLU A 451 -12.84 2.60 1.30
CA GLU A 451 -12.45 1.78 2.44
C GLU A 451 -13.50 1.92 3.56
N PRO A 452 -13.76 0.86 4.34
CA PRO A 452 -13.08 -0.42 4.32
C PRO A 452 -13.51 -1.34 3.16
N GLY A 453 -12.59 -2.21 2.73
CA GLY A 453 -12.95 -3.40 1.97
C GLY A 453 -13.78 -4.37 2.81
N ILE A 454 -14.42 -5.34 2.15
CA ILE A 454 -15.26 -6.35 2.80
C ILE A 454 -14.65 -7.73 2.55
N PHE A 455 -14.52 -8.52 3.62
CA PHE A 455 -14.09 -9.91 3.53
C PHE A 455 -15.04 -10.82 4.32
N PHE A 456 -15.76 -11.70 3.63
CA PHE A 456 -16.67 -12.65 4.27
C PHE A 456 -15.89 -13.84 4.85
N ILE A 457 -15.43 -13.71 6.09
CA ILE A 457 -14.48 -14.66 6.72
C ILE A 457 -15.08 -16.06 6.90
N ASP A 458 -16.37 -16.15 7.20
CA ASP A 458 -17.05 -17.44 7.36
C ASP A 458 -17.16 -18.17 6.02
N ASN A 459 -17.48 -17.47 4.93
CA ASN A 459 -17.51 -18.06 3.60
C ASN A 459 -16.12 -18.53 3.15
N ALA A 460 -15.09 -17.72 3.41
CA ALA A 460 -13.70 -18.10 3.11
C ALA A 460 -13.30 -19.37 3.86
N ASN A 461 -13.65 -19.47 5.14
CA ASN A 461 -13.40 -20.67 5.92
C ASN A 461 -14.25 -21.85 5.46
N ASP A 462 -15.51 -21.67 5.08
CA ASP A 462 -16.36 -22.77 4.58
C ASP A 462 -15.92 -23.36 3.26
N MET A 463 -15.27 -22.56 2.42
CA MET A 463 -14.84 -22.97 1.09
C MET A 463 -13.35 -23.32 0.99
N THR A 464 -12.54 -23.06 2.02
CA THR A 464 -11.11 -23.35 1.97
C THR A 464 -10.80 -24.84 2.07
N ASN A 465 -9.84 -25.31 1.28
CA ASN A 465 -9.28 -26.64 1.43
C ASN A 465 -8.34 -26.76 2.65
N ALA A 466 -7.92 -25.63 3.25
CA ALA A 466 -7.05 -25.61 4.43
C ALA A 466 -7.67 -26.33 5.65
N LYS A 467 -9.01 -26.37 5.72
CA LYS A 467 -9.74 -27.13 6.74
C LYS A 467 -9.38 -28.62 6.77
N ALA A 468 -9.03 -29.21 5.63
CA ALA A 468 -8.58 -30.61 5.55
C ALA A 468 -7.27 -30.86 6.32
N TYR A 469 -6.50 -29.80 6.60
CA TYR A 469 -5.25 -29.83 7.35
C TYR A 469 -5.41 -29.29 8.78
N GLY A 470 -6.64 -29.08 9.26
CA GLY A 470 -6.90 -28.47 10.56
C GLY A 470 -6.54 -26.98 10.63
N GLN A 471 -6.42 -26.31 9.48
CA GLN A 471 -6.11 -24.88 9.39
C GLN A 471 -7.35 -24.06 9.07
N GLN A 472 -7.29 -22.77 9.41
CA GLN A 472 -8.34 -21.79 9.14
C GLN A 472 -7.77 -20.53 8.48
N VAL A 473 -8.60 -19.86 7.70
CA VAL A 473 -8.31 -18.57 7.09
C VAL A 473 -8.46 -17.48 8.14
N VAL A 474 -7.38 -16.77 8.43
CA VAL A 474 -7.32 -15.75 9.49
C VAL A 474 -7.40 -14.31 8.97
N ALA A 475 -6.98 -14.09 7.73
CA ALA A 475 -6.92 -12.78 7.08
C ALA A 475 -6.86 -12.97 5.54
N THR A 476 -6.81 -11.87 4.79
CA THR A 476 -6.52 -11.87 3.35
C THR A 476 -5.31 -11.00 3.06
N ASN A 477 -4.64 -11.26 1.95
CA ASN A 477 -3.53 -10.47 1.44
C ASN A 477 -3.94 -9.04 1.00
N PRO A 478 -2.99 -8.14 0.69
CA PRO A 478 -3.28 -6.77 0.25
C PRO A 478 -4.26 -6.60 -0.92
N CYS A 479 -4.44 -7.64 -1.74
CA CYS A 479 -5.31 -7.58 -2.90
C CYS A 479 -6.67 -8.27 -2.70
N GLY A 480 -6.96 -8.83 -1.52
CA GLY A 480 -8.23 -9.51 -1.25
C GLY A 480 -8.44 -10.80 -2.05
N ARG A 481 -7.36 -11.46 -2.50
CA ARG A 481 -7.42 -12.61 -3.45
C ARG A 481 -6.75 -13.89 -2.95
N ALA A 482 -5.93 -13.81 -1.92
CA ALA A 482 -5.30 -14.96 -1.27
C ALA A 482 -5.47 -14.80 0.24
N ALA A 483 -5.81 -15.89 0.92
CA ALA A 483 -6.23 -15.88 2.31
C ALA A 483 -5.69 -17.10 3.06
#